data_AF-A0A1V2M5A4-F1
#
_entry.id   AF-A0A1V2M5A4-F1
#
_cell.length_a   1.000
_cell.length_b   1.000
_cell.length_c   1.000
_cell.angle_alpha   90.00
_cell.angle_beta   90.00
_cell.angle_gamma   90.00
#
_symmetry.space_group_name_H-M   'P 1'
#
loop_
_entity.id
_entity.type
_entity.pdbx_description
1 polymer ?
#
loop_
_entity_poly.entity_id
_entity_poly.type
_entity_poly.pdbx_seq_one_letter_code
_entity_poly.pdbx_strand_id
1 'polypeptide(L)'
;MNIELIYEIIKDMQQNGTVLPSYILNKPLHWTSRVYLANLLNQETECNKVYNILKDIYEENTFRYHKDIHGAYETYIEEKVQFLLTLASLNIKVTGKAKGSIKYLDEALMMLDAAESVKPYINLTEVKELRTTYLDMQKVSNV
;
A
#
# COMPACT_ATOMS: atom_id res chain seq x y z
N MET A 1 4.44 -12.55 -5.79
CA MET A 1 3.90 -13.18 -4.57
C MET A 1 4.97 -13.97 -3.82
N ASN A 2 5.44 -13.46 -2.68
CA ASN A 2 6.30 -14.19 -1.75
C ASN A 2 5.43 -14.88 -0.68
N ILE A 3 5.01 -16.11 -0.96
CA ILE A 3 4.13 -16.91 -0.07
C ILE A 3 4.84 -17.22 1.26
N GLU A 4 6.12 -17.58 1.20
CA GLU A 4 6.92 -17.97 2.36
C GLU A 4 6.99 -16.83 3.38
N LEU A 5 7.23 -15.60 2.91
CA LEU A 5 7.22 -14.39 3.75
C LEU A 5 5.94 -14.23 4.55
N ILE A 6 4.77 -14.51 3.97
CA ILE A 6 3.47 -14.37 4.67
C ILE A 6 3.37 -15.36 5.83
N TYR A 7 3.75 -16.62 5.61
CA TYR A 7 3.70 -17.63 6.66
C TYR A 7 4.77 -17.41 7.74
N GLU A 8 5.95 -16.90 7.36
CA GLU A 8 6.98 -16.50 8.32
C GLU A 8 6.48 -15.38 9.24
N ILE A 9 5.87 -14.33 8.69
CA ILE A 9 5.30 -13.23 9.49
C ILE A 9 4.24 -13.74 10.45
N ILE A 10 3.33 -14.59 10.00
CA ILE A 10 2.28 -15.17 10.85
C ILE A 10 2.90 -15.96 12.01
N LYS A 11 3.92 -16.78 11.72
CA LYS A 11 4.63 -17.58 12.71
C LYS A 11 5.34 -16.69 13.73
N ASP A 12 6.07 -15.68 13.28
CA ASP A 12 6.79 -14.72 14.14
C ASP A 12 5.82 -13.98 15.07
N MET A 13 4.69 -13.49 14.53
CA MET A 13 3.65 -12.81 15.30
C MET A 13 3.06 -13.71 16.38
N GLN A 14 2.74 -14.97 16.05
CA GLN A 14 2.23 -15.94 17.02
C GLN A 14 3.25 -16.27 18.11
N GLN A 15 4.53 -16.41 17.75
CA GLN A 15 5.61 -16.65 18.71
C GLN A 15 5.82 -15.46 19.66
N ASN A 16 5.58 -14.25 19.17
CA ASN A 16 5.62 -13.01 19.96
C ASN A 16 4.31 -12.73 20.74
N GLY A 17 3.35 -13.66 20.73
CA GLY A 17 2.10 -13.56 21.49
C GLY A 17 1.01 -12.69 20.84
N THR A 18 1.17 -12.28 19.57
CA THR A 18 0.12 -11.58 18.82
C THR A 18 -1.03 -12.53 18.49
N VAL A 19 -2.25 -12.17 18.90
CA VAL A 19 -3.46 -12.91 18.56
C VAL A 19 -3.96 -12.45 17.20
N LEU A 20 -3.90 -13.34 16.20
CA LEU A 20 -4.38 -13.06 14.85
C LEU A 20 -5.85 -13.48 14.69
N PRO A 21 -6.67 -12.65 14.01
CA PRO A 21 -8.04 -13.02 13.67
C PRO A 21 -8.12 -14.31 12.85
N SER A 22 -9.20 -15.08 13.02
CA SER A 22 -9.40 -16.37 12.34
C SER A 22 -9.38 -16.25 10.81
N TYR A 23 -9.87 -15.14 10.24
CA TYR A 23 -9.84 -14.94 8.79
C TYR A 23 -8.43 -14.79 8.22
N ILE A 24 -7.47 -14.30 9.03
CA ILE A 24 -6.05 -14.25 8.66
C ILE A 24 -5.49 -15.67 8.57
N LEU A 25 -5.79 -16.50 9.58
CA LEU A 25 -5.31 -17.87 9.66
C LEU A 25 -5.93 -18.78 8.59
N ASN A 26 -7.21 -18.58 8.29
CA ASN A 26 -7.95 -19.38 7.31
C ASN A 26 -7.68 -18.95 5.86
N LYS A 27 -7.37 -17.67 5.63
CA LYS A 27 -7.14 -17.11 4.29
C LYS A 27 -5.92 -16.17 4.29
N PRO A 28 -4.71 -16.64 4.60
CA PRO A 28 -3.53 -15.78 4.76
C PRO A 28 -3.09 -15.07 3.48
N LEU A 29 -3.36 -15.69 2.31
CA LEU A 29 -2.99 -15.14 1.01
C LEU A 29 -4.04 -14.18 0.43
N HIS A 30 -5.20 -14.07 1.05
CA HIS A 30 -6.19 -13.09 0.62
C HIS A 30 -5.67 -11.66 0.84
N TRP A 31 -5.95 -10.74 -0.08
CA TRP A 31 -5.38 -9.40 -0.05
C TRP A 31 -5.74 -8.64 1.23
N THR A 32 -6.96 -8.79 1.77
CA THR A 32 -7.33 -8.17 3.05
C THR A 32 -6.49 -8.70 4.22
N SER A 33 -6.21 -10.01 4.24
CA SER A 33 -5.34 -10.59 5.26
C SER A 33 -3.92 -10.05 5.16
N ARG A 34 -3.42 -9.90 3.94
CA ARG A 34 -2.10 -9.35 3.67
C ARG A 34 -2.00 -7.86 4.04
N VAL A 35 -3.01 -7.04 3.74
CA VAL A 35 -3.09 -5.64 4.21
C VAL A 35 -3.08 -5.58 5.73
N TYR A 36 -3.86 -6.44 6.40
CA TYR A 36 -3.91 -6.50 7.85
C TYR A 36 -2.53 -6.84 8.45
N LEU A 37 -1.85 -7.87 7.93
CA LEU A 37 -0.51 -8.23 8.37
C LEU A 37 0.49 -7.09 8.14
N ALA A 38 0.44 -6.42 6.98
CA ALA A 38 1.28 -5.27 6.68
C ALA A 38 1.08 -4.11 7.67
N ASN A 39 -0.15 -3.89 8.14
CA ASN A 39 -0.48 -2.85 9.12
C ASN A 39 -0.04 -3.19 10.55
N LEU A 40 0.16 -4.47 10.86
CA LEU A 40 0.70 -4.91 12.16
C LEU A 40 2.24 -4.80 12.25
N LEU A 41 2.92 -4.81 11.10
CA LEU A 41 4.38 -4.68 11.05
C LEU A 41 4.81 -3.24 11.31
N ASN A 42 5.99 -3.07 11.91
CA ASN A 42 6.54 -1.73 12.13
C ASN A 42 7.15 -1.20 10.82
N GLN A 43 6.56 -0.15 10.23
CA GLN A 43 7.01 0.42 8.96
C GLN A 43 8.42 1.05 9.01
N GLU A 44 8.98 1.31 10.19
CA GLU A 44 10.35 1.80 10.34
C GLU A 44 11.36 0.66 10.29
N THR A 45 11.16 -0.35 11.11
CA THR A 45 12.12 -1.47 11.24
C THR A 45 11.89 -2.58 10.22
N GLU A 46 10.67 -2.72 9.70
CA GLU A 46 10.25 -3.82 8.83
C GLU A 46 9.76 -3.33 7.45
N CYS A 47 10.17 -2.13 7.04
CA CYS A 47 9.77 -1.50 5.76
C CYS A 47 9.91 -2.44 4.55
N ASN A 48 10.95 -3.26 4.48
CA ASN A 48 11.14 -4.25 3.41
C ASN A 48 10.01 -5.28 3.35
N LYS A 49 9.59 -5.82 4.51
CA LYS A 49 8.51 -6.80 4.59
C LYS A 49 7.19 -6.15 4.16
N VAL A 50 6.88 -4.97 4.73
CA VAL A 50 5.68 -4.20 4.40
C VAL A 50 5.63 -3.89 2.90
N TYR A 51 6.72 -3.38 2.35
CA TYR A 51 6.82 -3.07 0.92
C TYR A 51 6.55 -4.29 0.05
N ASN A 52 7.17 -5.43 0.34
CA ASN A 52 6.98 -6.64 -0.47
C ASN A 52 5.53 -7.14 -0.44
N ILE A 53 4.87 -7.11 0.72
CA ILE A 53 3.47 -7.52 0.86
C ILE A 53 2.55 -6.61 0.04
N LEU A 54 2.68 -5.28 0.21
CA LEU A 54 1.82 -4.32 -0.48
C LEU A 54 2.11 -4.28 -1.98
N LYS A 55 3.38 -4.43 -2.38
CA LYS A 55 3.78 -4.54 -3.78
C LYS A 55 3.17 -5.76 -4.45
N ASP A 56 3.18 -6.93 -3.80
CA ASP A 56 2.56 -8.15 -4.34
C ASP A 56 1.05 -7.95 -4.56
N ILE A 57 0.35 -7.34 -3.60
CA ILE A 57 -1.08 -7.00 -3.72
C ILE A 57 -1.33 -6.10 -4.95
N TYR A 58 -0.46 -5.10 -5.15
CA TYR A 58 -0.52 -4.19 -6.29
C TYR A 58 -0.29 -4.90 -7.62
N GLU A 59 0.79 -5.67 -7.73
CA GLU A 59 1.19 -6.37 -8.97
C GLU A 59 0.19 -7.45 -9.38
N GLU A 60 -0.45 -8.11 -8.41
CA GLU A 60 -1.55 -9.06 -8.65
C GLU A 60 -2.88 -8.36 -8.95
N ASN A 61 -2.95 -7.04 -8.77
CA ASN A 61 -4.16 -6.23 -8.92
C ASN A 61 -5.35 -6.80 -8.12
N THR A 62 -5.11 -7.15 -6.85
CA THR A 62 -6.12 -7.81 -5.99
C THR A 62 -6.86 -6.85 -5.06
N PHE A 63 -6.29 -5.68 -4.76
CA PHE A 63 -6.98 -4.62 -4.02
C PHE A 63 -8.01 -3.96 -4.95
N ARG A 64 -9.27 -4.38 -4.80
CA ARG A 64 -10.42 -3.94 -5.62
C ARG A 64 -11.65 -3.64 -4.76
N TYR A 65 -12.60 -2.92 -5.34
CA TYR A 65 -13.87 -2.62 -4.69
C TYR A 65 -14.64 -3.91 -4.36
N HIS A 66 -15.19 -3.92 -3.15
CA HIS A 66 -16.01 -4.98 -2.60
C HIS A 66 -16.95 -4.37 -1.57
N LYS A 67 -18.26 -4.44 -1.84
CA LYS A 67 -19.28 -3.75 -1.04
C LYS A 67 -19.23 -4.14 0.45
N ASP A 68 -19.02 -5.42 0.76
CA ASP A 68 -19.01 -5.89 2.15
C ASP A 68 -17.73 -5.51 2.91
N ILE A 69 -16.69 -5.05 2.21
CA ILE A 69 -15.42 -4.63 2.82
C ILE A 69 -15.41 -3.10 2.98
N HIS A 70 -15.71 -2.39 1.89
CA HIS A 70 -15.58 -0.94 1.82
C HIS A 70 -16.86 -0.20 2.20
N GLY A 71 -18.02 -0.86 2.13
CA GLY A 71 -19.33 -0.24 2.33
C GLY A 71 -19.77 0.65 1.17
N ALA A 72 -18.96 1.66 0.83
CA ALA A 72 -19.18 2.62 -0.25
C ALA A 72 -18.01 2.63 -1.24
N TYR A 73 -18.26 3.12 -2.45
CA TYR A 73 -17.22 3.21 -3.48
C TYR A 73 -16.22 4.32 -3.16
N GLU A 74 -16.68 5.40 -2.53
CA GLU A 74 -15.86 6.49 -2.01
C GLU A 74 -14.82 5.99 -1.01
N THR A 75 -15.24 5.17 -0.05
CA THR A 75 -14.33 4.54 0.93
C THR A 75 -13.26 3.70 0.24
N TYR A 76 -13.63 2.94 -0.80
CA TYR A 76 -12.65 2.20 -1.59
C TYR A 76 -11.64 3.11 -2.29
N ILE A 77 -12.08 4.24 -2.86
CA ILE A 77 -11.18 5.19 -3.51
C ILE A 77 -10.23 5.78 -2.46
N GLU A 78 -10.73 6.16 -1.29
CA GLU A 78 -9.94 6.69 -0.20
C GLU A 78 -8.85 5.70 0.24
N GLU A 79 -9.24 4.46 0.55
CA GLU A 79 -8.32 3.41 0.97
C GLU A 79 -7.31 3.05 -0.12
N LYS A 80 -7.75 2.98 -1.39
CA LYS A 80 -6.87 2.64 -2.52
C LYS A 80 -5.85 3.75 -2.78
N VAL A 81 -6.24 5.01 -2.68
CA VAL A 81 -5.31 6.14 -2.79
C VAL A 81 -4.30 6.09 -1.65
N GLN A 82 -4.74 5.90 -0.40
CA GLN A 82 -3.83 5.79 0.74
C GLN A 82 -2.87 4.60 0.60
N PHE A 83 -3.35 3.47 0.07
CA PHE A 83 -2.53 2.30 -0.27
C PHE A 83 -1.44 2.66 -1.30
N LEU A 84 -1.80 3.39 -2.36
CA LEU A 84 -0.85 3.82 -3.41
C LEU A 84 0.19 4.82 -2.88
N LEU A 85 -0.23 5.78 -2.06
CA LEU A 85 0.69 6.74 -1.41
C LEU A 85 1.69 6.03 -0.49
N THR A 86 1.20 5.07 0.30
CA THR A 86 2.04 4.24 1.18
C THR A 86 3.06 3.45 0.37
N LEU A 87 2.63 2.83 -0.73
CA LEU A 87 3.50 2.06 -1.62
C LEU A 87 4.54 2.94 -2.32
N ALA A 88 4.18 4.18 -2.68
CA ALA A 88 5.11 5.17 -3.24
C ALA A 88 6.22 5.54 -2.25
N SER A 89 5.86 5.84 -1.00
CA SER A 89 6.82 6.15 0.06
C SER A 89 7.74 4.97 0.35
N LEU A 90 7.17 3.78 0.55
CA LEU A 90 7.92 2.55 0.81
C LEU A 90 8.87 2.18 -0.33
N ASN A 91 8.46 2.40 -1.59
CA ASN A 91 9.33 2.15 -2.73
C ASN A 91 10.61 2.98 -2.66
N ILE A 92 10.52 4.26 -2.31
CA ILE A 92 11.71 5.11 -2.14
C ILE A 92 12.54 4.62 -0.95
N LYS A 93 11.89 4.35 0.19
CA LYS A 93 12.57 3.90 1.41
C LYS A 93 13.37 2.61 1.20
N VAL A 94 12.80 1.65 0.47
CA VAL A 94 13.41 0.34 0.23
C VAL A 94 14.43 0.35 -0.90
N THR A 95 14.14 1.05 -2.01
CA THR A 95 14.96 0.97 -3.23
C THR A 95 15.94 2.13 -3.38
N GLY A 96 15.76 3.21 -2.64
CA GLY A 96 16.45 4.49 -2.84
C GLY A 96 16.07 5.20 -4.15
N LYS A 97 15.12 4.67 -4.93
CA LYS A 97 14.81 5.15 -6.28
C LYS A 97 13.39 5.67 -6.39
N ALA A 98 13.26 6.94 -6.80
CA ALA A 98 11.95 7.55 -7.05
C ALA A 98 11.26 7.07 -8.33
N LYS A 99 11.99 6.53 -9.31
CA LYS A 99 11.39 6.08 -10.59
C LYS A 99 10.24 5.07 -10.40
N GLY A 100 10.39 4.15 -9.45
CA GLY A 100 9.39 3.13 -9.17
C GLY A 100 8.15 3.65 -8.44
N SER A 101 8.24 4.80 -7.77
CA SER A 101 7.13 5.37 -7.00
C SER A 101 6.17 6.21 -7.84
N ILE A 102 6.65 6.79 -8.96
CA ILE A 102 5.84 7.67 -9.82
C ILE A 102 4.57 6.98 -10.34
N LYS A 103 4.67 5.70 -10.74
CA LYS A 103 3.50 4.96 -11.25
C LYS A 103 2.37 4.84 -10.23
N TYR A 104 2.69 4.73 -8.94
CA TYR A 104 1.68 4.64 -7.88
C TYR A 104 1.00 6.00 -7.66
N LEU A 105 1.77 7.09 -7.74
CA LEU A 105 1.24 8.45 -7.63
C LEU A 105 0.39 8.84 -8.84
N ASP A 106 0.80 8.44 -10.05
CA ASP A 106 -0.01 8.64 -11.26
C ASP A 106 -1.37 7.92 -11.14
N GLU A 107 -1.38 6.67 -10.67
CA GLU A 107 -2.63 5.92 -10.44
C GLU A 107 -3.50 6.56 -9.36
N ALA A 108 -2.92 7.04 -8.26
CA ALA A 108 -3.65 7.74 -7.21
C ALA A 108 -4.33 9.01 -7.75
N LEU A 109 -3.60 9.79 -8.56
CA LEU A 109 -4.14 11.00 -9.18
C LEU A 109 -5.27 10.69 -10.17
N MET A 110 -5.14 9.64 -10.99
CA MET A 110 -6.21 9.21 -11.90
C MET A 110 -7.49 8.84 -11.15
N MET A 111 -7.36 8.15 -10.00
CA MET A 111 -8.52 7.78 -9.18
C MET A 111 -9.22 9.00 -8.58
N LEU A 112 -8.45 10.00 -8.11
CA LEU A 112 -8.99 11.23 -7.54
C LEU A 112 -9.65 12.13 -8.60
N ASP A 113 -9.12 12.14 -9.82
CA ASP A 113 -9.69 12.92 -10.93
C ASP A 113 -11.09 12.42 -11.32
N ALA A 114 -11.29 11.10 -11.24
CA ALA A 114 -12.59 10.46 -11.50
C ALA A 114 -13.59 10.56 -10.34
N ALA A 115 -13.21 11.10 -9.18
CA ALA A 115 -13.99 11.00 -7.95
C ALA A 115 -14.05 12.34 -7.19
N GLU A 116 -14.95 13.22 -7.60
CA GLU A 116 -15.12 14.52 -6.93
C GLU A 116 -15.61 14.40 -5.48
N SER A 117 -16.36 13.35 -5.16
CA SER A 117 -16.94 13.12 -3.83
C SER A 117 -15.92 12.81 -2.73
N VAL A 118 -14.69 12.41 -3.08
CA VAL A 118 -13.63 12.08 -2.09
C VAL A 118 -12.69 13.24 -1.79
N LYS A 119 -12.82 14.37 -2.51
CA LYS A 119 -12.02 15.59 -2.31
C LYS A 119 -12.03 16.15 -0.87
N PRO A 120 -13.09 15.96 -0.04
CA PRO A 120 -13.05 16.35 1.37
C PRO A 120 -12.07 15.54 2.24
N TYR A 121 -11.74 14.31 1.83
CA TYR A 121 -10.97 13.36 2.63
C TYR A 121 -9.52 13.24 2.15
N ILE A 122 -9.26 13.51 0.87
CA ILE A 122 -7.92 13.47 0.28
C ILE A 122 -7.61 14.80 -0.42
N ASN A 123 -6.50 15.43 0.00
CA ASN A 123 -6.02 16.64 -0.62
C ASN A 123 -5.27 16.35 -1.93
N LEU A 124 -5.95 16.57 -3.06
CA LEU A 124 -5.36 16.40 -4.40
C LEU A 124 -4.07 17.21 -4.60
N THR A 125 -3.98 18.40 -4.00
CA THR A 125 -2.80 19.26 -4.11
C THR A 125 -1.59 18.61 -3.47
N GLU A 126 -1.73 18.02 -2.28
CA GLU A 126 -0.65 17.31 -1.60
C GLU A 126 -0.13 16.13 -2.42
N VAL A 127 -1.02 15.38 -3.08
CA VAL A 127 -0.60 14.25 -3.94
C VAL A 127 0.17 14.75 -5.18
N LYS A 128 -0.26 15.88 -5.78
CA LYS A 128 0.45 16.52 -6.91
C LYS A 128 1.82 17.05 -6.50
N GLU A 129 1.91 17.66 -5.33
CA GLU A 129 3.17 18.15 -4.77
C GLU A 129 4.14 16.99 -4.51
N LEU A 130 3.68 15.93 -3.85
CA LEU A 130 4.48 14.72 -3.60
C LEU A 130 5.04 14.11 -4.89
N ARG A 131 4.21 14.04 -5.93
CA ARG A 131 4.64 13.57 -7.26
C ARG A 131 5.74 14.44 -7.85
N THR A 132 5.59 15.75 -7.74
CA THR A 132 6.58 16.71 -8.22
C THR A 132 7.91 16.53 -7.49
N THR A 133 7.87 16.42 -6.15
CA THR A 133 9.04 16.13 -5.32
C THR A 133 9.76 14.86 -5.78
N TYR A 134 9.03 13.77 -6.03
CA TYR A 134 9.63 12.50 -6.43
C TYR A 134 10.22 12.55 -7.84
N LEU A 135 9.61 13.29 -8.77
CA LEU A 135 10.18 13.52 -10.10
C LEU A 135 11.49 14.31 -10.03
N ASP A 136 11.56 15.31 -9.15
CA ASP A 136 12.79 16.09 -9.00
C ASP A 136 13.90 15.27 -8.36
N MET A 137 13.60 14.44 -7.35
CA MET A 137 14.53 13.45 -6.81
C MET A 137 15.06 12.50 -7.89
N GLN A 138 14.20 12.05 -8.80
CA GLN A 138 14.59 11.20 -9.91
C GLN A 138 15.55 11.91 -10.87
N LYS A 139 15.33 13.19 -11.18
CA LYS A 139 16.22 13.97 -12.05
C LYS A 139 17.61 14.11 -11.43
N VAL A 140 17.69 14.44 -10.14
CA VAL A 140 18.95 14.58 -9.40
C VAL A 140 19.72 13.25 -9.34
N SER A 141 19.03 12.12 -9.21
CA SER A 141 19.66 10.79 -9.14
C SER A 141 20.22 10.27 -10.48
N ASN A 142 19.93 10.95 -11.59
CA ASN A 142 20.44 10.60 -12.93
C ASN A 142 21.56 11.54 -13.41
N VAL A 143 22.03 12.44 -12.53
CA VAL A 143 23.23 13.29 -12.71
C VAL A 143 24.36 12.68 -11.90
#